data_AF-A0A396JHD6-F1
#
_entry.id   AF-A0A396JHD6-F1
#
_cell.length_a   1.000
_cell.length_b   1.000
_cell.length_c   1.000
_cell.angle_alpha   90.00
_cell.angle_beta   90.00
_cell.angle_gamma   90.00
#
_symmetry.space_group_name_H-M   'P 1'
#
loop_
_entity.id
_entity.type
_entity.pdbx_description
1 polymer ?
#
loop_
_entity_poly.entity_id
_entity_poly.type
_entity_poly.pdbx_seq_one_letter_code
_entity_poly.pdbx_strand_id
1 'polypeptide(L)' 'MCPGISLGLANIELPLAALLHHFNWELPNGMKPDDLDKTESLGAATARRNGLYLIPTPH' A
#
# COMPACT_ATOMS: atom_id res chain seq x y z
N MET A 1 -2.38 22.51 -12.27
CA MET A 1 -1.65 21.27 -12.61
C MET A 1 -0.51 21.13 -11.61
N CYS A 2 -0.33 19.96 -10.98
CA CYS A 2 0.73 19.77 -9.98
C CYS A 2 2.10 19.66 -10.68
N PRO A 3 3.09 20.52 -10.36
CA PRO A 3 4.39 20.47 -11.01
C PRO A 3 5.18 19.19 -10.69
N GLY A 4 4.83 18.49 -9.60
CA GLY A 4 5.47 17.24 -9.18
C GLY A 4 4.83 15.97 -9.74
N ILE A 5 3.82 16.05 -10.63
CA ILE A 5 3.04 14.87 -11.04
C ILE A 5 3.89 13.77 -11.69
N SER A 6 4.79 14.12 -12.60
CA SER A 6 5.65 13.14 -13.29
C SER A 6 6.65 12.48 -12.33
N LEU A 7 7.20 13.24 -11.39
CA LEU A 7 8.09 12.71 -10.35
C LEU A 7 7.32 11.78 -9.40
N GLY A 8 6.10 12.15 -9.02
CA GLY A 8 5.24 11.33 -8.17
C GLY A 8 4.93 9.97 -8.81
N LEU A 9 4.59 9.95 -10.10
CA LEU A 9 4.37 8.72 -10.85
C LEU A 9 5.64 7.86 -10.91
N ALA A 10 6.78 8.45 -11.26
CA ALA A 10 8.05 7.71 -11.33
C ALA A 10 8.42 7.05 -9.98
N ASN A 11 8.10 7.68 -8.86
CA ASN A 11 8.34 7.15 -7.52
C ASN A 11 7.35 6.05 -7.09
N ILE A 12 6.20 5.90 -7.77
CA ILE A 12 5.17 4.92 -7.41
C ILE A 12 5.18 3.74 -8.36
N GLU A 13 5.29 3.96 -9.67
CA GLU A 13 5.10 2.93 -10.70
C GLU A 13 6.07 1.75 -10.54
N LEU A 14 7.37 2.01 -10.51
CA LEU A 14 8.37 0.94 -10.46
C LEU A 14 8.37 0.18 -9.12
N PRO A 15 8.36 0.84 -7.95
CA PRO A 15 8.31 0.12 -6.68
C PRO A 15 7.02 -0.68 -6.51
N LEU A 16 5.87 -0.12 -6.91
CA LEU A 16 4.59 -0.82 -6.81
C LEU A 16 4.56 -2.04 -7.73
N ALA A 17 5.03 -1.91 -8.96
CA ALA A 17 5.14 -3.04 -9.89
C ALA A 17 6.02 -4.16 -9.32
N ALA A 18 7.20 -3.82 -8.77
CA ALA A 18 8.08 -4.81 -8.15
C ALA A 18 7.40 -5.56 -6.99
N LEU A 19 6.67 -4.84 -6.14
CA LEU A 19 5.94 -5.44 -5.01
C LEU A 19 4.80 -6.37 -5.46
N LEU A 20 4.05 -5.98 -6.50
CA LEU A 20 2.89 -6.74 -6.98
C LEU A 20 3.28 -7.94 -7.85
N HIS A 21 4.38 -7.86 -8.59
CA HIS A 21 4.81 -8.92 -9.50
C HIS A 21 5.63 -10.03 -8.83
N HIS A 22 6.36 -9.71 -7.76
CA HIS A 22 7.28 -10.67 -7.15
C HIS A 22 6.72 -11.37 -5.92
N PHE A 23 5.66 -10.86 -5.32
CA PHE A 23 5.12 -11.39 -4.08
C PHE A 23 3.62 -11.64 -4.17
N ASN A 24 3.21 -12.80 -3.67
CA ASN A 24 1.88 -13.00 -3.16
C ASN A 24 1.80 -12.36 -1.75
N TRP A 25 0.62 -11.83 -1.41
CA TRP A 25 0.42 -11.07 -0.19
C TRP A 25 -0.66 -11.73 0.66
N GLU A 26 -0.31 -12.06 1.89
CA GLU A 26 -1.23 -12.63 2.87
C GLU A 26 -1.35 -11.71 4.09
N LEU A 27 -2.55 -11.69 4.68
CA LEU A 27 -2.77 -11.00 5.95
C LEU A 27 -2.23 -11.85 7.11
N PRO A 28 -1.60 -11.22 8.12
CA PRO A 28 -1.10 -11.95 9.26
C PRO A 28 -2.24 -12.57 10.07
N ASN A 29 -1.93 -13.66 10.77
CA ASN A 29 -2.81 -14.30 11.75
C ASN A 29 -4.19 -14.75 11.22
N GLY A 30 -4.30 -15.06 9.92
CA GLY A 30 -5.54 -15.54 9.31
C GLY A 30 -6.65 -14.48 9.24
N MET A 31 -6.28 -13.20 9.34
CA MET A 31 -7.20 -12.07 9.26
C MET A 31 -7.83 -11.98 7.87
N LYS A 32 -9.12 -11.61 7.81
CA LYS A 32 -9.83 -11.35 6.56
C LYS A 32 -9.68 -9.88 6.16
N PRO A 33 -9.83 -9.54 4.87
CA PRO A 33 -9.80 -8.14 4.42
C PRO A 33 -10.82 -7.24 5.13
N ASP A 34 -11.94 -7.79 5.59
CA ASP A 34 -12.98 -7.04 6.30
C ASP A 34 -12.60 -6.64 7.73
N ASP A 35 -11.68 -7.39 8.35
CA ASP A 35 -11.17 -7.10 9.69
C ASP A 35 -10.20 -5.90 9.71
N LEU A 36 -9.75 -5.46 8.54
CA LEU A 36 -8.87 -4.31 8.40
C LEU A 36 -9.59 -3.02 8.80
N ASP A 37 -8.97 -2.24 9.69
CA ASP A 37 -9.44 -0.90 10.02
C ASP A 37 -9.32 0.01 8.79
N LYS A 38 -10.48 0.43 8.27
CA LYS A 38 -10.62 1.30 7.10
C LYS A 38 -10.72 2.78 7.49
N THR A 39 -10.55 3.12 8.76
CA THR A 39 -10.52 4.52 9.19
C THR A 39 -9.27 5.23 8.66
N GLU A 40 -9.44 6.50 8.32
CA GLU A 40 -8.39 7.35 7.76
C GLU A 40 -7.87 8.33 8.82
N SER A 41 -6.59 8.72 8.68
CA SER A 41 -6.01 9.84 9.40
C SER A 41 -6.01 11.09 8.50
N LEU A 42 -6.36 12.24 9.11
CA LEU A 42 -6.33 13.54 8.45
C LEU A 42 -4.93 14.15 8.58
N GLY A 43 -4.39 14.67 7.47
CA GLY A 43 -3.06 15.27 7.40
C GLY A 43 -2.79 15.88 6.02
N ALA A 44 -1.51 16.14 5.72
CA ALA A 44 -1.10 16.66 4.40
C ALA A 44 -1.44 15.70 3.24
N ALA A 45 -1.56 14.41 3.54
CA ALA A 45 -2.12 13.38 2.66
C ALA A 45 -3.04 12.47 3.48
N THR A 46 -4.08 11.94 2.84
CA THR A 46 -4.93 10.90 3.42
C THR A 46 -4.13 9.61 3.55
N ALA A 47 -4.11 9.02 4.73
CA ALA A 47 -3.52 7.71 4.98
C ALA A 47 -4.45 6.87 5.86
N ARG A 48 -4.28 5.55 5.85
CA ARG A 48 -4.97 4.69 6.82
C ARG A 48 -4.50 5.05 8.22
N ARG A 49 -5.43 5.05 9.18
CA ARG A 49 -5.13 5.33 10.59
C ARG A 49 -4.11 4.34 11.15
N ASN A 50 -4.29 3.07 10.81
CA ASN A 50 -3.38 1.99 11.18
C ASN A 50 -2.62 1.50 9.94
N GLY A 51 -1.34 1.17 10.12
CA GLY A 51 -0.51 0.62 9.05
C GLY A 51 -1.07 -0.70 8.50
N LEU A 52 -0.91 -0.90 7.19
CA LEU A 52 -1.19 -2.19 6.56
C LEU A 52 0.01 -3.12 6.74
N TYR A 53 -0.18 -4.22 7.46
CA TYR A 53 0.82 -5.27 7.63
C TYR A 53 0.47 -6.46 6.76
N LEU A 54 1.44 -6.93 5.97
CA LEU A 54 1.30 -8.06 5.06
C LEU A 54 2.52 -8.96 5.16
N ILE A 55 2.32 -10.24 4.90
CA ILE A 55 3.39 -11.23 4.77
C ILE A 55 3.64 -11.46 3.28
N PRO A 56 4.82 -11.11 2.75
CA PRO A 56 5.18 -11.40 1.37
C PRO A 56 5.66 -12.84 1.23
N THR A 57 5.12 -13.58 0.26
CA THR A 57 5.65 -14.87 -0.18
C THR A 57 6.06 -14.77 -1.65
N PRO A 58 7.29 -15.19 -2.02
CA PRO A 58 7.72 -15.16 -3.42
C PRO A 58 6.74 -15.91 -4.31
N HIS A 59 6.44 -15.34 -5.47
CA HIS A 59 5.67 -16.01 -6.51
C HIS A 59 6.52 -17.06 -7.26
#